data_AF-A0A934EGE5-F1
#
_entry.id   AF-A0A934EGE5-F1
#
_cell.length_a   1.000
_cell.length_b   1.000
_cell.length_c   1.000
_cell.angle_alpha   90.00
_cell.angle_beta   90.00
_cell.angle_gamma   90.00
#
_symmetry.space_group_name_H-M   'P 1'
#
loop_
_entity.id
_entity.type
_entity.pdbx_description
1 polymer ?
#
loop_
_entity_poly.entity_id
_entity_poly.type
_entity_poly.pdbx_seq_one_letter_code
_entity_poly.pdbx_strand_id
1 'polypeptide(L)'
;MIENILKEAAAATPDPERALKNLSSFLEENPERGNELQEHIRSISLLFSHSQFLANYSNTHPEDLFAAISTIENAPEREAVAIALKREFDAISEAPQRTTLPLYMNVVRRFRLKEILKITLRDILKKADLVDIMFEMSCLADVITEGSLNIIRQYVSSIYGSPEDEKFSVIALGKLG
;
A
#
# COMPACT_ATOMS: atom_id res chain seq x y z
N MET A 1 8.85 -12.30 -28.53
CA MET A 1 8.14 -13.34 -27.73
C MET A 1 7.42 -12.70 -26.56
N ILE A 2 8.11 -11.95 -25.69
CA ILE A 2 7.48 -11.22 -24.56
C ILE A 2 6.39 -10.23 -25.01
N GLU A 3 6.59 -9.48 -26.09
CA GLU A 3 5.60 -8.50 -26.58
C GLU A 3 4.23 -9.13 -26.91
N ASN A 4 4.21 -10.36 -27.45
CA ASN A 4 2.96 -11.06 -27.70
C ASN A 4 2.28 -11.49 -26.41
N ILE A 5 3.04 -11.93 -25.40
CA ILE A 5 2.52 -12.29 -24.08
C ILE A 5 1.86 -11.07 -23.42
N LEU A 6 2.49 -9.89 -23.50
CA LEU A 6 1.92 -8.65 -22.95
C LEU A 6 0.60 -8.29 -23.65
N LYS A 7 0.56 -8.38 -24.99
CA LYS A 7 -0.64 -8.11 -25.79
C LYS A 7 -1.79 -9.08 -25.48
N GLU A 8 -1.49 -10.37 -25.38
CA GLU A 8 -2.48 -11.40 -25.04
C GLU A 8 -3.04 -11.18 -23.63
N ALA A 9 -2.18 -10.92 -22.65
CA ALA A 9 -2.63 -10.68 -21.27
C ALA A 9 -3.45 -9.38 -21.15
N ALA A 10 -3.03 -8.31 -21.81
CA ALA A 10 -3.75 -7.04 -21.83
C ALA A 10 -5.14 -7.18 -22.48
N ALA A 11 -5.25 -7.93 -23.58
CA ALA A 11 -6.53 -8.16 -24.28
C ALA A 11 -7.61 -8.83 -23.39
N ALA A 12 -7.20 -9.54 -22.34
CA ALA A 12 -8.10 -10.18 -21.38
C ALA A 12 -8.57 -9.25 -20.24
N THR A 13 -8.27 -7.95 -20.30
CA THR A 13 -8.59 -6.98 -19.24
C THR A 13 -9.68 -5.98 -19.67
N PRO A 14 -10.35 -5.30 -18.72
CA PRO A 14 -11.38 -4.30 -19.03
C PRO A 14 -10.90 -3.09 -19.86
N ASP A 15 -9.62 -2.76 -19.80
CA ASP A 15 -8.99 -1.66 -20.55
C ASP A 15 -7.64 -2.13 -21.13
N PRO A 16 -7.66 -2.82 -22.30
CA PRO A 16 -6.48 -3.43 -22.88
C PRO A 16 -5.39 -2.44 -23.28
N GLU A 17 -5.77 -1.25 -23.77
CA GLU A 17 -4.80 -0.23 -24.19
C GLU A 17 -4.01 0.29 -23.00
N ARG A 18 -4.70 0.62 -21.90
CA ARG A 18 -4.05 1.04 -20.66
C ARG A 18 -3.19 -0.06 -20.05
N ALA A 19 -3.71 -1.29 -20.02
CA ALA A 19 -2.97 -2.43 -19.50
C ALA A 19 -1.66 -2.65 -20.28
N LEU A 20 -1.74 -2.72 -21.62
CA LEU A 20 -0.57 -2.95 -22.47
C LEU A 20 0.46 -1.84 -22.31
N LYS A 21 0.03 -0.58 -22.34
CA LYS A 21 0.93 0.57 -22.15
C LYS A 21 1.70 0.45 -20.83
N ASN A 22 0.99 0.21 -19.73
CA ASN A 22 1.61 0.13 -18.41
C ASN A 22 2.48 -1.12 -18.23
N LEU A 23 2.13 -2.26 -18.84
CA LEU A 23 2.97 -3.46 -18.83
C LEU A 23 4.28 -3.24 -19.59
N SER A 24 4.21 -2.60 -20.76
CA SER A 24 5.40 -2.24 -21.52
C SER A 24 6.28 -1.27 -20.75
N SER A 25 5.71 -0.18 -20.20
CA SER A 25 6.47 0.79 -19.38
C SER A 25 7.10 0.12 -18.16
N PHE A 26 6.38 -0.77 -17.47
CA PHE A 26 6.93 -1.49 -16.32
C PHE A 26 8.16 -2.34 -16.70
N LEU A 27 8.09 -3.06 -17.83
CA LEU A 27 9.20 -3.88 -18.29
C LEU A 27 10.39 -3.05 -18.82
N GLU A 28 10.11 -1.90 -19.45
CA GLU A 28 11.14 -0.96 -19.89
C GLU A 28 11.91 -0.35 -18.72
N GLU A 29 11.20 0.02 -17.64
CA GLU A 29 11.79 0.61 -16.44
C GLU A 29 12.39 -0.43 -15.48
N ASN A 30 11.90 -1.67 -15.49
CA ASN A 30 12.32 -2.77 -14.61
C ASN A 30 12.66 -4.05 -15.40
N PRO A 31 13.64 -4.03 -16.32
CA PRO A 31 13.92 -5.14 -17.22
C PRO A 31 14.33 -6.44 -16.50
N GLU A 32 14.92 -6.35 -15.32
CA GLU A 32 15.31 -7.49 -14.49
C GLU A 32 14.11 -8.23 -13.88
N ARG A 33 12.95 -7.58 -13.77
CA ARG A 33 11.70 -8.14 -13.22
C ARG A 33 10.86 -8.86 -14.27
N GLY A 34 11.35 -9.00 -15.51
CA GLY A 34 10.58 -9.56 -16.62
C GLY A 34 10.07 -10.99 -16.40
N ASN A 35 10.77 -11.80 -15.59
CA ASN A 35 10.32 -13.15 -15.23
C ASN A 35 9.19 -13.11 -14.19
N GLU A 36 9.33 -12.32 -13.14
CA GLU A 36 8.30 -12.13 -12.10
C GLU A 36 7.02 -11.51 -12.70
N LEU A 37 7.19 -10.56 -13.63
CA LEU A 37 6.08 -10.00 -14.41
C LEU A 37 5.33 -11.08 -15.19
N GLN A 38 6.06 -11.98 -15.87
CA GLN A 38 5.45 -13.08 -16.63
C GLN A 38 4.73 -14.08 -15.73
N GLU A 39 5.31 -14.43 -14.58
CA GLU A 39 4.72 -15.33 -13.60
C GLU A 39 3.36 -14.82 -13.10
N HIS A 40 3.25 -13.50 -12.88
CA HIS A 40 2.04 -12.87 -12.35
C HIS A 40 1.28 -12.01 -13.37
N ILE A 41 1.50 -12.28 -14.68
CA ILE A 41 1.06 -11.39 -15.76
C ILE A 41 -0.43 -11.06 -15.68
N ARG A 42 -1.28 -12.05 -15.39
CA ARG A 42 -2.73 -11.87 -15.28
C ARG A 42 -3.11 -10.86 -14.19
N SER A 43 -2.53 -11.01 -12.99
CA SER A 43 -2.83 -10.15 -11.84
C SER A 43 -2.36 -8.72 -12.10
N ILE A 44 -1.18 -8.57 -12.67
CA ILE A 44 -0.57 -7.27 -12.96
C ILE A 44 -1.31 -6.57 -14.11
N SER A 45 -1.66 -7.29 -15.18
CA SER A 45 -2.46 -6.76 -16.28
C SER A 45 -3.80 -6.23 -15.78
N LEU A 46 -4.51 -6.99 -14.92
CA LEU A 46 -5.76 -6.54 -14.33
C LEU A 46 -5.55 -5.27 -13.51
N LEU A 47 -4.59 -5.25 -12.58
CA LEU A 47 -4.30 -4.06 -11.78
C LEU A 47 -4.04 -2.82 -12.65
N PHE A 48 -3.20 -2.97 -13.68
CA PHE A 48 -2.81 -1.87 -14.57
C PHE A 48 -3.95 -1.42 -15.46
N SER A 49 -4.86 -2.33 -15.81
CA SER A 49 -6.11 -2.03 -16.52
C SER A 49 -7.18 -1.37 -15.65
N HIS A 50 -7.03 -1.35 -14.32
CA HIS A 50 -7.99 -0.77 -13.38
C HIS A 50 -7.51 0.56 -12.80
N SER A 51 -6.21 0.68 -12.48
CA SER A 51 -5.67 1.86 -11.79
C SER A 51 -4.36 2.34 -12.40
N GLN A 52 -4.40 3.51 -13.05
CA GLN A 52 -3.17 4.18 -13.54
C GLN A 52 -2.28 4.61 -12.37
N PHE A 53 -2.90 4.99 -11.26
CA PHE A 53 -2.18 5.40 -10.06
C PHE A 53 -1.35 4.24 -9.48
N LEU A 54 -1.94 3.05 -9.34
CA LEU A 54 -1.23 1.88 -8.82
C LEU A 54 -0.26 1.30 -9.86
N ALA A 55 -0.52 1.46 -11.15
CA ALA A 55 0.46 1.14 -12.19
C ALA A 55 1.73 2.00 -12.02
N ASN A 56 1.58 3.31 -11.90
CA ASN A 56 2.71 4.23 -11.67
C ASN A 56 3.44 3.89 -10.36
N TYR A 57 2.68 3.61 -9.28
CA TYR A 57 3.28 3.22 -8.00
C TYR A 57 4.11 1.94 -8.12
N SER A 58 3.56 0.92 -8.76
CA SER A 58 4.22 -0.38 -8.96
C SER A 58 5.47 -0.26 -9.82
N ASN A 59 5.46 0.66 -10.80
CA ASN A 59 6.61 0.92 -11.65
C ASN A 59 7.80 1.49 -10.86
N THR A 60 7.53 2.37 -9.89
CA THR A 60 8.55 2.94 -9.01
C THR A 60 8.93 2.02 -7.84
N HIS A 61 8.02 1.14 -7.40
CA HIS A 61 8.19 0.24 -6.26
C HIS A 61 7.78 -1.20 -6.62
N PRO A 62 8.51 -1.88 -7.53
CA PRO A 62 8.18 -3.23 -7.98
C PRO A 62 8.18 -4.25 -6.83
N GLU A 63 9.03 -4.07 -5.82
CA GLU A 63 9.09 -4.93 -4.64
C GLU A 63 7.77 -4.97 -3.88
N ASP A 64 7.07 -3.84 -3.77
CA ASP A 64 5.78 -3.76 -3.09
C ASP A 64 4.68 -4.45 -3.91
N LEU A 65 4.73 -4.36 -5.24
CA LEU A 65 3.82 -5.07 -6.13
C LEU A 65 3.95 -6.58 -5.94
N PHE A 66 5.16 -7.12 -6.02
CA PHE A 66 5.36 -8.57 -5.91
C PHE A 66 5.12 -9.08 -4.49
N ALA A 67 5.44 -8.30 -3.45
CA ALA A 67 5.07 -8.62 -2.08
C ALA A 67 3.54 -8.67 -1.87
N ALA A 68 2.81 -7.72 -2.46
CA ALA A 68 1.34 -7.69 -2.40
C ALA A 68 0.72 -8.91 -3.11
N ILE A 69 1.23 -9.28 -4.29
CA ILE A 69 0.78 -10.46 -5.03
C ILE A 69 1.07 -11.75 -4.25
N SER A 70 2.27 -11.86 -3.66
CA SER A 70 2.70 -13.05 -2.90
C SER A 70 1.88 -13.29 -1.64
N THR A 71 1.25 -12.24 -1.09
CA THR A 71 0.48 -12.30 0.16
C THR A 71 -1.01 -12.08 -0.05
N ILE A 72 -1.48 -12.14 -1.29
CA ILE A 72 -2.85 -11.75 -1.66
C ILE A 72 -3.93 -12.63 -1.03
N GLU A 73 -3.66 -13.92 -0.81
CA GLU A 73 -4.62 -14.85 -0.19
C GLU A 73 -4.90 -14.49 1.28
N ASN A 74 -3.97 -13.82 1.95
CA ASN A 74 -4.07 -13.53 3.38
C ASN A 74 -4.76 -12.18 3.60
N ALA A 75 -5.96 -12.22 4.18
CA ALA A 75 -6.64 -11.02 4.67
C ALA A 75 -5.77 -10.36 5.75
N PRO A 76 -5.49 -9.05 5.64
CA PRO A 76 -4.77 -8.36 6.70
C PRO A 76 -5.64 -8.27 7.96
N GLU A 77 -5.22 -8.94 9.02
CA GLU A 77 -5.79 -8.71 10.35
C GLU A 77 -5.29 -7.36 10.89
N ARG A 78 -6.17 -6.60 11.56
CA ARG A 78 -5.83 -5.27 12.11
C ARG A 78 -4.52 -5.27 12.91
N GLU A 79 -4.34 -6.28 13.77
CA GLU A 79 -3.15 -6.41 14.60
C GLU A 79 -1.88 -6.63 13.75
N ALA A 80 -1.96 -7.45 12.71
CA ALA A 80 -0.84 -7.68 11.80
C ALA A 80 -0.45 -6.38 11.05
N VAL A 81 -1.43 -5.60 10.60
CA VAL A 81 -1.19 -4.29 9.96
C VAL A 81 -0.56 -3.31 10.94
N ALA A 82 -1.03 -3.26 12.19
CA ALA A 82 -0.46 -2.42 13.24
C ALA A 82 1.00 -2.78 13.55
N ILE A 83 1.29 -4.07 13.68
CA ILE A 83 2.67 -4.56 13.89
C ILE A 83 3.55 -4.20 12.69
N ALA A 84 3.05 -4.34 11.47
CA ALA A 84 3.81 -4.00 10.26
C ALA A 84 4.16 -2.50 10.22
N LEU A 85 3.18 -1.61 10.47
CA LEU A 85 3.42 -0.16 10.51
C LEU A 85 4.41 0.20 11.62
N LYS A 86 4.25 -0.39 12.81
CA LYS A 86 5.18 -0.17 13.92
C LYS A 86 6.61 -0.55 13.56
N ARG A 87 6.82 -1.68 12.89
CA ARG A 87 8.15 -2.09 12.41
C ARG A 87 8.76 -1.08 11.44
N GLU A 88 7.97 -0.52 10.52
CA GLU A 88 8.47 0.53 9.61
C GLU A 88 8.82 1.83 10.36
N PHE A 89 8.10 2.16 11.44
CA PHE A 89 8.45 3.27 12.32
C PHE A 89 9.73 3.02 13.12
N ASP A 90 9.87 1.84 13.72
CA ASP A 90 11.05 1.47 14.52
C ASP A 90 12.34 1.49 13.66
N ALA A 91 12.22 1.23 12.36
CA ALA A 91 13.34 1.31 11.40
C ALA A 91 13.88 2.74 11.17
N ILE A 92 13.20 3.79 11.63
CA ILE A 92 13.69 5.18 11.53
C ILE A 92 14.74 5.49 12.63
N SER A 93 14.97 4.57 13.57
CA SER A 93 15.78 4.80 14.78
C SER A 93 17.30 4.87 14.55
N GLU A 94 17.83 6.07 14.25
CA GLU A 94 19.13 6.64 14.73
C GLU A 94 19.20 8.19 14.66
N ALA A 95 18.14 8.90 14.26
CA ALA A 95 18.21 10.36 14.00
C ALA A 95 17.57 11.24 15.10
N PRO A 96 18.10 12.46 15.36
CA PRO A 96 17.56 13.39 16.36
C PRO A 96 16.10 13.81 16.07
N GLN A 97 15.29 13.84 17.14
CA GLN A 97 13.80 13.90 17.13
C GLN A 97 13.13 15.04 16.33
N ARG A 98 13.84 16.11 15.95
CA ARG A 98 13.25 17.24 15.20
C ARG A 98 13.25 17.07 13.68
N THR A 99 14.17 16.27 13.13
CA THR A 99 14.26 16.02 11.68
C THR A 99 13.52 14.75 11.24
N THR A 100 12.96 13.99 12.18
CA THR A 100 12.36 12.68 11.92
C THR A 100 10.88 12.72 11.54
N LEU A 101 10.14 13.78 11.89
CA LEU A 101 8.70 13.84 11.57
C LEU A 101 8.41 13.70 10.07
N PRO A 102 9.12 14.39 9.15
CA PRO A 102 8.94 14.16 7.72
C PRO A 102 9.22 12.71 7.29
N LEU A 103 10.14 12.01 7.95
CA LEU A 103 10.44 10.61 7.68
C LEU A 103 9.28 9.71 8.08
N TYR A 104 8.71 9.91 9.28
CA TYR A 104 7.50 9.19 9.72
C TYR A 104 6.32 9.43 8.77
N MET A 105 6.10 10.68 8.33
CA MET A 105 5.05 10.98 7.36
C MET A 105 5.29 10.25 6.02
N ASN A 106 6.53 10.13 5.58
CA ASN A 106 6.88 9.38 4.36
C ASN A 106 6.67 7.87 4.53
N VAL A 107 6.96 7.32 5.71
CA VAL A 107 6.62 5.92 6.05
C VAL A 107 5.11 5.72 5.97
N VAL A 108 4.30 6.56 6.63
CA VAL A 108 2.83 6.47 6.57
C VAL A 108 2.32 6.51 5.13
N ARG A 109 2.85 7.42 4.30
CA ARG A 109 2.45 7.50 2.89
C ARG A 109 2.77 6.23 2.13
N ARG A 110 3.98 5.67 2.27
CA ARG A 110 4.38 4.44 1.58
C ARG A 110 3.59 3.25 2.10
N PHE A 111 3.51 3.06 3.41
CA PHE A 111 2.74 1.99 4.04
C PHE A 111 1.28 1.98 3.56
N ARG A 112 0.62 3.15 3.53
CA ARG A 112 -0.74 3.26 3.00
C ARG A 112 -0.85 2.78 1.55
N LEU A 113 0.12 3.11 0.70
CA LEU A 113 0.10 2.72 -0.72
C LEU A 113 0.33 1.23 -0.90
N LYS A 114 1.22 0.61 -0.12
CA LYS A 114 1.41 -0.84 -0.07
C LYS A 114 0.12 -1.58 0.28
N GLU A 115 -0.56 -1.13 1.34
CA GLU A 115 -1.80 -1.78 1.78
C GLU A 115 -2.94 -1.52 0.80
N ILE A 116 -3.09 -0.31 0.25
CA ILE A 116 -4.08 -0.04 -0.81
C ILE A 116 -3.83 -0.89 -2.06
N LEU A 117 -2.57 -1.10 -2.44
CA LEU A 117 -2.19 -1.96 -3.56
C LEU A 117 -2.67 -3.39 -3.33
N LYS A 118 -2.41 -3.95 -2.13
CA LYS A 118 -2.86 -5.28 -1.74
C LYS A 118 -4.39 -5.39 -1.69
N ILE A 119 -5.08 -4.45 -1.06
CA ILE A 119 -6.54 -4.41 -0.96
C ILE A 119 -7.16 -4.35 -2.38
N THR A 120 -6.62 -3.49 -3.25
CA THR A 120 -7.11 -3.37 -4.64
C THR A 120 -6.92 -4.67 -5.42
N LEU A 121 -5.76 -5.32 -5.28
CA LEU A 121 -5.51 -6.62 -5.90
C LEU A 121 -6.52 -7.67 -5.41
N ARG A 122 -6.81 -7.71 -4.10
CA ARG A 122 -7.80 -8.62 -3.53
C ARG A 122 -9.20 -8.38 -4.09
N ASP A 123 -9.61 -7.12 -4.23
CA ASP A 123 -10.90 -6.73 -4.83
C ASP A 123 -11.01 -7.20 -6.28
N ILE A 124 -10.09 -6.75 -7.16
CA ILE A 124 -10.18 -7.02 -8.60
C ILE A 124 -9.99 -8.51 -8.94
N LEU A 125 -9.25 -9.25 -8.11
CA LEU A 125 -9.07 -10.70 -8.26
C LEU A 125 -10.13 -11.52 -7.53
N LYS A 126 -11.15 -10.86 -6.95
CA LYS A 126 -12.28 -11.47 -6.23
C LYS A 126 -11.84 -12.39 -5.10
N LYS A 127 -10.80 -11.98 -4.38
CA LYS A 127 -10.26 -12.66 -3.19
C LYS A 127 -10.94 -12.25 -1.90
N ALA A 128 -11.65 -11.13 -1.93
CA ALA A 128 -12.45 -10.58 -0.85
C ALA A 128 -13.74 -10.03 -1.45
N ASP A 129 -14.83 -10.05 -0.69
CA ASP A 129 -16.07 -9.39 -1.11
C ASP A 129 -16.06 -7.89 -0.73
N LEU A 130 -17.12 -7.17 -1.10
CA LEU A 130 -17.21 -5.73 -0.81
C LEU A 130 -17.14 -5.42 0.70
N VAL A 131 -17.73 -6.28 1.53
CA VAL A 131 -17.75 -6.08 2.99
C VAL A 131 -16.35 -6.25 3.56
N ASP A 132 -15.66 -7.30 3.12
CA ASP A 132 -14.26 -7.56 3.50
C ASP A 132 -13.36 -6.41 3.06
N ILE A 133 -13.47 -5.95 1.82
CA ILE A 133 -12.67 -4.83 1.30
C ILE A 133 -12.94 -3.55 2.09
N MET A 134 -14.20 -3.23 2.41
CA MET A 134 -14.53 -2.09 3.26
C MET A 134 -13.92 -2.22 4.65
N PHE A 135 -13.96 -3.42 5.24
CA PHE A 135 -13.35 -3.68 6.55
C PHE A 135 -11.81 -3.52 6.51
N GLU A 136 -11.15 -4.05 5.48
CA GLU A 136 -9.69 -3.91 5.29
C GLU A 136 -9.30 -2.43 5.15
N MET A 137 -10.07 -1.63 4.39
CA MET A 137 -9.84 -0.19 4.26
C MET A 137 -10.02 0.57 5.59
N SER A 138 -11.05 0.24 6.37
CA SER A 138 -11.27 0.84 7.69
C SER A 138 -10.16 0.44 8.67
N CYS A 139 -9.75 -0.83 8.69
CA CYS A 139 -8.61 -1.28 9.48
C CYS A 139 -7.34 -0.51 9.16
N LEU A 140 -7.04 -0.32 7.87
CA LEU A 140 -5.89 0.48 7.44
C LEU A 140 -5.97 1.93 7.96
N ALA A 141 -7.14 2.55 7.86
CA ALA A 141 -7.36 3.91 8.33
C ALA A 141 -7.19 4.03 9.85
N ASP A 142 -7.70 3.08 10.62
CA ASP A 142 -7.55 3.05 12.07
C ASP A 142 -6.09 2.88 12.48
N VAL A 143 -5.39 1.92 11.87
CA VAL A 143 -3.98 1.64 12.18
C VAL A 143 -3.10 2.84 11.86
N ILE A 144 -3.29 3.47 10.71
CA ILE A 144 -2.51 4.67 10.34
C ILE A 144 -2.82 5.82 11.28
N THR A 145 -4.09 6.03 11.63
CA THR A 145 -4.52 7.07 12.56
C THR A 145 -3.88 6.88 13.94
N GLU A 146 -4.01 5.68 14.50
CA GLU A 146 -3.47 5.33 15.81
C GLU A 146 -1.94 5.43 15.84
N GLY A 147 -1.27 4.84 14.84
CA GLY A 147 0.18 4.90 14.71
C GLY A 147 0.69 6.33 14.59
N SER A 148 0.05 7.16 13.76
CA SER A 148 0.44 8.57 13.59
C SER A 148 0.22 9.39 14.86
N LEU A 149 -0.90 9.16 15.56
CA LEU A 149 -1.18 9.83 16.83
C LEU A 149 -0.12 9.52 17.88
N ASN A 150 0.31 8.26 17.98
CA ASN A 150 1.36 7.86 18.91
C ASN A 150 2.68 8.59 18.63
N ILE A 151 3.09 8.69 17.36
CA ILE A 151 4.30 9.45 16.96
C ILE A 151 4.16 10.93 17.29
N ILE A 152 3.03 11.55 16.95
CA ILE A 152 2.80 12.98 17.17
C ILE A 152 2.77 13.31 18.67
N ARG A 153 2.14 12.47 19.50
CA ARG A 153 2.12 12.67 20.95
C ARG A 153 3.53 12.65 21.54
N GLN A 154 4.37 11.71 21.13
CA GLN A 154 5.78 11.66 21.56
C GLN A 154 6.55 12.91 21.12
N TYR A 155 6.37 13.34 19.86
CA TYR A 155 7.01 14.54 19.32
C TYR A 155 6.59 15.83 20.04
N VAL A 156 5.29 16.03 20.27
CA VAL A 156 4.78 17.23 20.97
C VAL A 156 5.23 17.21 22.43
N SER A 157 5.19 16.05 23.09
CA SER A 157 5.62 15.91 24.49
C SER A 157 7.12 16.19 24.69
N SER A 158 7.97 15.89 23.69
CA SER A 158 9.40 16.21 23.79
C SER A 158 9.71 17.71 23.65
N ILE A 159 8.79 18.48 23.08
CA ILE A 159 8.93 19.94 22.91
C ILE A 159 8.32 20.70 24.08
N TYR A 160 7.13 20.27 24.53
CA TYR A 160 6.30 21.03 25.47
C TYR A 160 6.15 20.36 26.84
N GLY A 161 6.69 19.16 27.03
CA GLY A 161 6.45 18.33 28.21
C GLY A 161 5.17 17.50 28.09
N SER A 162 4.98 16.56 29.02
CA SER A 162 3.77 15.73 29.08
C SER A 162 2.63 16.49 29.76
N PRO A 163 1.39 16.43 29.23
CA PRO A 163 0.24 17.05 29.88
C PRO A 163 -0.10 16.38 31.22
N GLU A 164 -0.58 17.17 32.19
CA GLU A 164 -0.84 16.71 33.58
C GLU A 164 -2.07 15.78 33.70
N ASP A 165 -3.11 15.96 32.86
CA ASP A 165 -4.34 15.16 32.85
C ASP A 165 -4.74 14.79 31.40
N GLU A 166 -4.18 13.71 30.84
CA GLU A 166 -4.35 13.41 29.41
C GLU A 166 -5.48 12.43 29.11
N LYS A 167 -6.52 12.91 28.42
CA LYS A 167 -7.42 12.10 27.61
C LYS A 167 -7.59 12.76 26.25
N PHE A 168 -6.96 12.19 25.23
CA PHE A 168 -7.13 12.59 23.84
C PHE A 168 -7.98 11.54 23.11
N SER A 169 -8.85 11.98 22.21
CA SER A 169 -9.69 11.08 21.43
C SER A 169 -9.81 11.56 20.00
N VAL A 170 -9.73 10.62 19.06
CA VAL A 170 -10.04 10.83 17.65
C VAL A 170 -11.41 10.23 17.39
N ILE A 171 -12.32 11.01 16.82
CA ILE A 171 -13.67 10.56 16.47
C ILE A 171 -13.77 10.58 14.95
N ALA A 172 -13.91 9.40 14.35
CA ALA A 172 -14.20 9.26 12.93
C ALA A 172 -15.67 9.57 12.66
N LEU A 173 -15.95 10.21 11.52
CA LEU A 173 -17.29 10.53 11.05
C LEU A 173 -17.44 10.10 9.59
N GLY A 174 -18.67 9.88 9.13
CA GLY A 174 -18.96 9.51 7.74
C GLY A 174 -18.57 8.05 7.46
N LYS A 175 -17.92 7.78 6.32
CA LYS A 175 -17.63 6.40 5.86
C LYS A 175 -16.73 5.57 6.79
N LEU A 176 -15.95 6.23 7.64
CA LEU A 176 -15.07 5.57 8.61
C LEU A 176 -15.74 5.41 9.99
N GLY A 177 -16.77 6.21 10.29
CA GLY A 177 -17.47 6.21 11.58
C GLY A 177 -18.71 5.34 11.59
#